data_AF-H8ZVW4-F1
#
_entry.id   AF-H8ZVW4-F1
#
_cell.length_a   1.000
_cell.length_b   1.000
_cell.length_c   1.000
_cell.angle_alpha   90.00
_cell.angle_beta   90.00
_cell.angle_gamma   90.00
#
_symmetry.space_group_name_H-M   'P 1'
#
loop_
_entity.id
_entity.type
_entity.pdbx_description
1 polymer ?
#
loop_
_entity_poly.entity_id
_entity_poly.type
_entity_poly.pdbx_seq_one_letter_code
_entity_poly.pdbx_strand_id
1 'polypeptide(L)' 'VFIVDIRADKKKIKDAVKKMYDIQTKKVNTLIRPDGTKKAYVRLT' A
#
# COMPACT_ATOMS: atom_id res chain seq x y z
N VAL A 1 5.38 -6.03 2.44
CA VAL A 1 5.37 -4.64 2.96
C VAL A 1 5.89 -3.73 1.87
N PHE A 2 5.22 -2.63 1.55
CA PHE A 2 5.61 -1.76 0.43
C PHE A 2 6.04 -0.37 0.91
N ILE A 3 7.03 0.21 0.23
CA ILE A 3 7.29 1.65 0.27
C ILE A 3 6.45 2.27 -0.84
N VAL A 4 5.68 3.31 -0.51
CA VAL A 4 4.77 3.97 -1.43
C VAL A 4 4.96 5.48 -1.36
N ASP A 5 4.49 6.17 -2.38
CA ASP A 5 4.51 7.63 -2.42
C ASP A 5 3.69 8.26 -1.27
N ILE A 6 4.17 9.38 -0.74
CA ILE A 6 3.54 10.08 0.40
C ILE A 6 2.14 10.59 0.05
N ARG A 7 1.86 10.86 -1.22
CA ARG A 7 0.55 11.32 -1.72
C ARG A 7 -0.37 10.17 -2.13
N ALA A 8 0.08 8.91 -2.03
CA ALA A 8 -0.74 7.76 -2.39
C ALA A 8 -1.81 7.43 -1.33
N ASP A 9 -3.05 7.30 -1.79
CA ASP A 9 -4.19 6.89 -0.96
C ASP A 9 -4.33 5.37 -0.90
N LYS A 10 -5.04 4.86 0.11
CA LYS A 10 -5.25 3.41 0.29
C LYS A 10 -5.91 2.72 -0.92
N LYS A 11 -6.81 3.41 -1.63
CA LYS A 11 -7.46 2.90 -2.86
C LYS A 11 -6.43 2.71 -3.99
N LYS A 12 -5.62 3.73 -4.26
CA LYS A 12 -4.55 3.68 -5.28
C LYS A 12 -3.57 2.54 -5.00
N ILE A 13 -3.18 2.36 -3.73
CA ILE A 13 -2.28 1.28 -3.31
C ILE A 13 -2.93 -0.09 -3.55
N LYS A 14 -4.22 -0.24 -3.21
CA LYS A 14 -4.97 -1.49 -3.44
C LYS A 14 -5.05 -1.84 -4.93
N ASP A 15 -5.37 -0.87 -5.78
CA ASP A 15 -5.49 -1.08 -7.22
C ASP A 15 -4.13 -1.37 -7.86
N ALA A 16 -3.08 -0.67 -7.45
CA ALA A 16 -1.72 -0.89 -7.94
C ALA A 16 -1.19 -2.27 -7.55
N VAL A 17 -1.42 -2.71 -6.30
CA VAL A 17 -1.02 -4.05 -5.84
C VAL A 17 -1.79 -5.14 -6.59
N LYS A 18 -3.09 -4.94 -6.84
CA LYS A 18 -3.88 -5.86 -7.67
C LYS A 18 -3.35 -5.93 -9.09
N LYS A 19 -3.00 -4.81 -9.73
CA LYS A 19 -2.48 -4.81 -11.11
C LYS A 19 -1.09 -5.42 -11.24
N MET A 20 -0.18 -5.13 -10.31
CA MET A 20 1.22 -5.57 -10.41
C MET A 20 1.40 -7.05 -10.09
N TYR A 21 0.60 -7.58 -9.16
CA TYR A 21 0.81 -8.94 -8.64
C TYR A 21 -0.40 -9.86 -8.85
N ASP A 22 -1.51 -9.34 -9.41
CA ASP A 22 -2.80 -10.03 -9.57
C ASP A 22 -3.39 -10.62 -8.28
N ILE A 23 -3.07 -10.01 -7.13
CA ILE A 23 -3.51 -10.48 -5.81
C ILE A 23 -4.68 -9.62 -5.29
N GLN A 24 -5.69 -10.28 -4.71
CA GLN A 24 -6.74 -9.59 -3.95
C GLN A 24 -6.26 -9.19 -2.55
N THR A 25 -6.49 -7.92 -2.19
CA THR A 25 -6.14 -7.39 -0.87
C THR A 25 -7.38 -7.26 0.01
N LYS A 26 -7.33 -7.81 1.23
CA LYS A 26 -8.38 -7.68 2.24
C LYS A 26 -8.38 -6.30 2.89
N LYS A 27 -7.21 -5.84 3.36
CA LYS A 27 -7.07 -4.54 4.05
C LYS A 27 -5.72 -3.91 3.79
N VAL A 28 -5.69 -2.58 3.66
CA VAL A 28 -4.46 -1.80 3.53
C VAL A 28 -4.34 -0.83 4.71
N ASN A 29 -3.24 -0.91 5.44
CA ASN A 29 -2.85 0.03 6.48
C ASN A 29 -1.63 0.81 6.01
N THR A 30 -1.59 2.12 6.29
CA THR A 30 -0.50 3.00 5.85
C THR A 30 -0.03 3.85 7.02
N LEU A 31 1.27 4.11 7.11
CA LEU A 31 1.85 5.11 8.02
C LEU A 31 2.95 5.89 7.32
N ILE A 32 3.19 7.13 7.73
CA ILE A 32 4.36 7.91 7.31
C ILE A 32 5.46 7.59 8.31
N ARG A 33 6.59 7.08 7.81
CA ARG A 33 7.78 6.81 8.63
C ARG A 33 8.50 8.13 8.94
N PRO A 34 9.31 8.20 10.01
CA PRO A 34 10.12 9.38 10.33
C PRO A 34 11.19 9.70 9.26
N ASP A 35 11.54 8.74 8.40
CA ASP A 35 12.43 8.94 7.23
C ASP A 35 11.76 9.70 6.06
N GLY A 36 10.48 10.11 6.22
CA GLY A 36 9.71 10.83 5.21
C GLY A 36 9.02 9.92 4.19
N THR A 37 9.21 8.60 4.22
CA THR A 37 8.57 7.69 3.27
C THR A 37 7.27 7.10 3.82
N LYS A 38 6.29 6.80 2.95
CA LYS A 38 5.07 6.11 3.38
C LYS A 38 5.28 4.59 3.34
N LYS A 39 4.97 3.90 4.44
CA LYS A 39 4.95 2.43 4.54
C LYS A 39 3.51 1.94 4.38
N ALA A 40 3.30 0.97 3.52
CA ALA A 40 2.02 0.28 3.37
C ALA A 40 2.11 -1.19 3.79
N TYR A 41 1.28 -1.56 4.76
CA TYR A 41 1.01 -2.93 5.15
C TYR A 41 -0.26 -3.41 4.43
N VAL A 42 -0.10 -4.37 3.55
CA VAL A 42 -1.20 -4.94 2.77
C VAL A 42 -1.47 -6.33 3.32
N ARG A 43 -2.65 -6.51 3.89
CA ARG A 43 -3.16 -7.82 4.28
C ARG A 43 -3.79 -8.46 3.05
N LEU A 44 -3.19 -9.55 2.61
CA LEU A 44 -3.73 -10.38 1.54
C LEU A 44 -4.97 -11.14 2.03
N THR A 45 -5.76 -11.60 1.08
CA THR A 45 -6.96 -12.41 1.33
C THR A 45 -6.56 -13.85 1.54
#